data_AF-A0A7W0PTR7-F1
#
_entry.id   AF-A0A7W0PTR7-F1
#
_cell.length_a   1.000
_cell.length_b   1.000
_cell.length_c   1.000
_cell.angle_alpha   90.00
_cell.angle_beta   90.00
_cell.angle_gamma   90.00
#
_symmetry.space_group_name_H-M   'P 1'
#
loop_
_entity.id
_entity.type
_entity.pdbx_description
1 polymer ?
#
loop_
_entity_poly.entity_id
_entity_poly.type
_entity_poly.pdbx_seq_one_letter_code
_entity_poly.pdbx_strand_id
1 'polypeptide(L)' 'KLLMAGPFADESGGLIIFEAEDEAEVGEIMANDPFTTEGVFATTEIRPWTLVAGQ' A
#
# COMPACT_ATOMS: atom_id res chain seq x y z
N LYS A 1 -8.04 6.10 2.55
CA LYS A 1 -7.20 7.33 2.46
C LYS A 1 -5.71 7.01 2.58
N LEU A 2 -4.83 7.59 1.75
CA LEU A 2 -3.37 7.40 1.86
C LEU A 2 -2.80 8.14 3.09
N LEU A 3 -2.03 7.43 3.92
CA LEU A 3 -1.32 8.01 5.07
C LEU A 3 0.17 8.21 4.77
N MET A 4 0.83 7.16 4.26
CA MET A 4 2.28 7.14 4.02
C MET A 4 2.60 6.26 2.82
N ALA A 5 3.62 6.62 2.06
CA ALA A 5 4.16 5.81 0.98
C ALA A 5 5.66 6.03 0.85
N GLY A 6 6.41 4.99 0.53
CA GLY A 6 7.83 5.14 0.22
C GLY A 6 8.52 3.83 -0.15
N PRO A 7 9.66 3.91 -0.86
CA PRO A 7 10.48 2.75 -1.15
C PRO A 7 11.20 2.28 0.11
N PHE A 8 11.54 0.99 0.14
CA PHE A 8 12.52 0.49 1.10
C PHE A 8 13.92 0.95 0.69
N ALA A 9 14.78 1.20 1.68
CA ALA A 9 16.14 1.71 1.44
C ALA A 9 17.05 0.71 0.70
N ASP A 10 16.71 -0.58 0.72
CA ASP A 10 17.39 -1.67 0.02
C ASP A 10 16.82 -1.94 -1.38
N GLU A 11 15.91 -1.09 -1.87
CA GLU A 11 15.34 -1.15 -3.23
C GLU A 11 14.55 -2.45 -3.52
N SER A 12 14.23 -3.26 -2.50
CA SER A 12 13.49 -4.52 -2.66
C SER A 12 12.00 -4.32 -2.96
N GLY A 13 11.49 -3.10 -2.79
CA GLY A 13 10.10 -2.74 -3.04
C GLY A 13 9.71 -1.43 -2.35
N GLY A 14 8.43 -1.30 -2.01
CA GLY A 14 7.92 -0.16 -1.26
C GLY A 14 6.78 -0.56 -0.33
N LEU A 15 6.46 0.35 0.59
CA LEU A 15 5.33 0.22 1.51
C LEU A 15 4.39 1.39 1.30
N ILE A 16 3.09 1.09 1.28
CA ILE A 16 2.02 2.07 1.24
C ILE A 16 1.07 1.75 2.39
N ILE A 17 0.77 2.75 3.21
CA ILE A 17 -0.14 2.63 4.36
C ILE A 17 -1.40 3.43 4.05
N PHE A 18 -2.53 2.73 4.04
CA PHE A 18 -3.85 3.31 3.89
C PHE A 18 -4.60 3.26 5.22
N GLU A 19 -5.35 4.32 5.51
CA GLU A 19 -6.46 4.30 6.44
C GLU A 19 -7.69 3.82 5.66
N ALA A 20 -8.23 2.67 6.03
CA ALA A 20 -9.38 2.02 5.38
C ALA A 20 -10.17 1.22 6.42
N GLU A 21 -11.46 1.00 6.17
CA GLU A 21 -12.31 0.19 7.05
C GLU A 21 -12.00 -1.31 6.92
N ASP A 22 -11.63 -1.74 5.71
CA ASP A 22 -11.28 -3.13 5.40
C ASP A 22 -10.28 -3.26 4.23
N GLU A 23 -9.88 -4.51 3.96
CA GLU A 23 -8.93 -4.84 2.88
C GLU A 23 -9.52 -4.59 1.49
N ALA A 24 -10.84 -4.69 1.32
CA ALA A 24 -11.48 -4.53 0.02
C ALA A 24 -11.41 -3.08 -0.45
N GLU A 25 -11.60 -2.12 0.45
CA GLU A 25 -11.42 -0.69 0.16
C GLU A 25 -10.00 -0.39 -0.34
N VAL A 26 -8.97 -0.99 0.28
CA VAL A 26 -7.57 -0.86 -0.16
C VAL A 26 -7.37 -1.52 -1.53
N GLY A 27 -7.98 -2.68 -1.75
CA GLY A 27 -7.94 -3.38 -3.03
C GLY A 27 -8.52 -2.54 -4.18
N GLU A 28 -9.64 -1.84 -3.96
CA GLU A 28 -10.24 -0.94 -4.94
C GLU A 28 -9.35 0.27 -5.23
N ILE A 29 -8.72 0.85 -4.21
CA ILE A 29 -7.77 1.95 -4.39
C ILE A 29 -6.57 1.48 -5.21
N MET A 30 -6.00 0.31 -4.89
CA MET A 30 -4.86 -0.26 -5.60
C MET A 30 -5.19 -0.66 -7.04
N ALA A 31 -6.42 -1.12 -7.31
CA ALA A 31 -6.88 -1.42 -8.67
C ALA A 31 -6.95 -0.18 -9.57
N ASN A 32 -7.16 1.00 -8.97
CA ASN A 32 -7.15 2.28 -9.67
C ASN A 32 -5.79 2.99 -9.64
N ASP A 33 -4.78 2.41 -8.98
CA ASP A 33 -3.45 2.99 -8.88
C ASP A 33 -2.66 2.77 -10.19
N PRO A 34 -2.12 3.83 -10.82
CA PRO A 34 -1.27 3.73 -12.00
C PRO A 34 -0.08 2.78 -11.83
N PHE A 35 0.51 2.70 -10.64
CA PHE A 35 1.66 1.82 -10.39
C PHE A 35 1.29 0.33 -10.44
N THR A 36 0.04 -0.02 -10.09
CA THR A 36 -0.48 -1.37 -10.25
C THR A 36 -0.85 -1.68 -11.69
N THR A 37 -1.45 -0.71 -12.40
CA THR A 37 -1.94 -0.89 -13.77
C THR A 37 -0.83 -0.82 -14.83
N GLU A 38 0.27 -0.11 -14.57
CA GLU A 38 1.46 -0.06 -15.43
C GLU A 38 2.48 -1.18 -15.13
N GLY A 39 2.14 -2.12 -14.22
CA GLY A 39 2.96 -3.31 -13.95
C GLY A 39 4.30 -3.02 -13.26
N VAL A 40 4.39 -1.91 -12.52
CA VAL A 40 5.62 -1.49 -11.82
C VAL A 40 5.94 -2.41 -10.65
N PHE A 41 4.91 -3.02 -10.04
CA PHE A 41 5.08 -3.99 -8.97
C PHE A 41 5.08 -5.43 -9.49
N ALA A 42 6.17 -6.16 -9.26
CA ALA A 42 6.25 -7.59 -9.60
C ALA A 42 5.28 -8.45 -8.77
N THR A 43 4.99 -8.03 -7.53
CA THR A 43 4.07 -8.68 -6.60
C THR A 43 3.48 -7.62 -5.66
N THR A 44 2.17 -7.70 -5.42
CA THR A 44 1.46 -6.84 -4.44
C THR A 44 0.84 -7.72 -3.37
N GLU A 45 1.05 -7.38 -2.11
CA GLU A 45 0.43 -8.04 -0.98
C GLU A 45 -0.24 -6.99 -0.08
N ILE A 46 -1.52 -7.21 0.23
CA ILE A 46 -2.29 -6.35 1.14
C ILE A 46 -2.40 -7.10 2.46
N ARG A 47 -2.08 -6.44 3.57
CA ARG A 47 -2.21 -7.00 4.91
C ARG A 47 -2.83 -5.97 5.85
N PRO A 48 -3.81 -6.36 6.68
CA PRO A 48 -4.30 -5.49 7.74
C PRO A 48 -3.19 -5.23 8.75
N TRP A 49 -3.07 -3.97 9.18
CA TRP A 49 -2.07 -3.54 10.15
C TRP A 49 -2.68 -2.59 11.17
N THR A 50 -2.46 -2.87 12.46
CA THR A 50 -2.92 -2.02 13.55
C THR A 50 -1.81 -1.08 14.01
N LEU A 51 -2.04 0.23 13.89
CA LEU A 51 -1.12 1.24 14.40
C LEU A 51 -1.17 1.26 15.94
N VAL A 52 -0.11 0.78 16.58
CA VAL A 52 0.02 0.79 18.06
C VAL A 52 0.63 2.10 18.56
N ALA A 53 1.53 2.70 17.79
CA ALA A 53 2.16 3.98 18.09
C ALA A 53 2.57 4.69 16.79
N GLY A 54 2.34 5.99 16.73
CA GLY A 54 2.69 6.89 15.63
C GLY A 54 2.36 8.32 16.05
N GLN A 55 3.04 9.32 15.47
CA GLN A 55 2.77 10.74 15.69
C GLN A 55 1.93 11.33 14.57
#